data_AF-A0AAJ1RS24-F1
#
_entry.id   AF-A0AAJ1RS24-F1
#
_cell.length_a   1.000
_cell.length_b   1.000
_cell.length_c   1.000
_cell.angle_alpha   90.00
_cell.angle_beta   90.00
_cell.angle_gamma   90.00
#
_symmetry.space_group_name_H-M   'P 1'
#
loop_
_entity.id
_entity.type
_entity.pdbx_description
1 polymer ?
#
loop_
_entity_poly.entity_id
_entity_poly.type
_entity_poly.pdbx_seq_one_letter_code
_entity_poly.pdbx_strand_id
1 'polypeptide(L)'
;MVRETESEGADPPPILSKEEESEAAFWRLKRASDEWREDRVKRVLAQEGESPLRTLGRVLYVSACVLFDGLILTEVPVRMGKTTFSWLLLAVLLVLAIKFQREYYGRWFDVDTDKIDFSQP
;
A
#
# COMPACT_ATOMS: atom_id res chain seq x y z
N MET A 1 50.19 -8.93 27.32
CA MET A 1 49.72 -10.34 27.30
C MET A 1 48.67 -10.41 28.41
N VAL A 2 47.38 -10.68 28.23
CA VAL A 2 46.50 -11.02 27.10
C VAL A 2 45.16 -10.30 27.37
N ARG A 3 44.49 -9.86 26.30
CA ARG A 3 43.15 -9.25 26.31
C ARG A 3 42.15 -10.40 26.36
N GLU A 4 41.48 -10.60 27.49
CA GLU A 4 40.36 -11.53 27.58
C GLU A 4 39.09 -10.81 27.13
N THR A 5 38.65 -11.14 25.92
CA THR A 5 37.30 -10.86 25.43
C THR A 5 36.37 -11.90 26.02
N GLU A 6 35.72 -11.60 27.14
CA GLU A 6 34.56 -12.37 27.56
C GLU A 6 33.42 -12.09 26.59
N SER A 7 33.27 -13.03 25.66
CA SER A 7 32.03 -13.26 24.92
C SER A 7 31.01 -13.75 25.94
N GLU A 8 30.26 -12.85 26.59
CA GLU A 8 29.13 -13.22 27.44
C GLU A 8 28.16 -14.05 26.61
N GLY A 9 28.07 -15.33 27.00
CA GLY A 9 27.33 -16.35 26.30
C GLY A 9 25.85 -16.04 26.32
N ALA A 10 25.26 -16.03 25.13
CA ALA A 10 23.86 -16.38 25.02
C ALA A 10 23.70 -17.79 25.63
N ASP A 11 22.98 -17.88 26.75
CA ASP A 11 22.61 -19.17 27.34
C ASP A 11 22.06 -20.08 26.24
N PRO A 12 22.54 -21.34 26.14
CA PRO A 12 21.97 -22.28 25.19
C PRO A 12 20.47 -22.39 25.49
N PRO A 13 19.60 -22.43 24.46
CA PRO A 13 18.18 -22.54 24.68
C PRO A 13 17.93 -23.75 25.60
N PRO A 14 17.06 -23.61 26.62
CA PRO A 14 16.79 -24.70 27.54
C PRO A 14 16.40 -25.93 26.73
N ILE A 15 17.02 -27.08 27.04
CA ILE A 15 16.70 -28.34 26.37
C ILE A 15 15.31 -28.74 26.85
N LEU A 16 14.31 -28.39 26.04
CA LEU A 16 12.91 -28.70 26.29
C LEU A 16 12.69 -30.20 26.07
N SER A 17 11.76 -30.79 26.81
CA SER A 17 11.29 -32.13 26.51
C SER A 17 10.60 -32.15 25.14
N LYS A 18 10.59 -33.31 24.46
CA LYS A 18 9.94 -33.46 23.15
C LYS A 18 8.48 -32.98 23.14
N GLU A 19 7.78 -33.13 24.26
CA GLU A 19 6.40 -32.65 24.43
C GLU A 19 6.35 -31.11 24.48
N GLU A 20 7.18 -30.47 25.30
CA GLU A 20 7.26 -29.00 25.39
C GLU A 20 7.73 -28.35 24.08
N GLU A 21 8.66 -28.96 23.34
CA GLU A 21 9.07 -28.49 22.01
C GLU A 21 7.91 -28.56 21.02
N SER A 22 7.13 -29.65 21.05
CA SER A 22 5.98 -29.83 20.18
C SER A 22 4.85 -28.86 20.49
N GLU A 23 4.63 -28.56 21.77
CA GLU A 23 3.63 -27.59 22.21
C GLU A 23 4.05 -26.16 21.85
N ALA A 24 5.33 -25.81 22.07
CA ALA A 24 5.87 -24.53 21.65
C ALA A 24 5.79 -24.34 20.13
N ALA A 25 6.09 -25.38 19.35
CA ALA A 25 5.92 -25.37 17.89
C ALA A 25 4.45 -25.21 17.48
N PHE A 26 3.53 -25.89 18.17
CA PHE A 26 2.10 -25.76 17.94
C PHE A 26 1.61 -24.33 18.20
N TRP A 27 2.00 -23.71 19.31
CA TRP A 27 1.61 -22.33 19.62
C TRP A 27 2.20 -21.30 18.66
N ARG A 28 3.41 -21.51 18.14
CA ARG A 28 3.97 -20.68 17.07
C ARG A 28 3.16 -20.80 15.78
N LEU A 29 2.84 -22.02 15.37
CA LEU A 29 2.04 -22.27 14.18
C LEU A 29 0.63 -21.70 14.33
N LYS A 30 0.03 -21.87 15.51
CA LYS A 30 -1.29 -21.31 15.83
C LYS A 30 -1.28 -19.80 15.76
N ARG A 31 -0.31 -19.12 16.39
CA ARG A 31 -0.21 -17.66 16.33
C ARG A 31 -0.06 -17.15 14.90
N ALA A 32 0.80 -17.79 14.10
CA ALA A 32 0.96 -17.45 12.68
C ALA A 32 -0.33 -17.69 11.88
N SER A 33 -1.07 -18.77 12.18
CA SER A 33 -2.36 -19.06 11.56
C SER A 33 -3.43 -18.04 11.97
N ASP A 34 -3.44 -17.60 13.23
CA ASP A 34 -4.41 -16.65 13.75
C ASP A 34 -4.16 -15.24 13.18
N GLU A 35 -2.90 -14.79 13.12
CA GLU A 35 -2.50 -13.55 12.43
C GLU A 35 -2.96 -13.56 10.96
N TRP A 36 -2.73 -14.67 10.25
CA TRP A 36 -3.16 -14.80 8.86
C TRP A 36 -4.69 -14.79 8.70
N ARG A 37 -5.43 -15.33 9.68
CA ARG A 37 -6.90 -15.29 9.68
C ARG A 37 -7.40 -13.87 9.90
N GLU A 38 -6.83 -13.15 10.85
CA GLU A 38 -7.18 -11.75 11.11
C GLU A 38 -6.91 -10.87 9.91
N ASP A 39 -5.76 -11.02 9.25
CA ASP A 39 -5.42 -10.24 8.05
C ASP A 39 -6.38 -10.51 6.88
N ARG A 40 -6.82 -11.75 6.72
CA ARG A 40 -7.83 -12.08 5.72
C ARG A 40 -9.19 -11.47 6.04
N VAL A 41 -9.61 -11.54 7.30
CA VAL A 41 -10.90 -10.97 7.73
C VAL A 41 -10.88 -9.44 7.60
N LYS A 42 -9.79 -8.79 8.01
CA LYS A 42 -9.53 -7.36 7.80
C LYS A 42 -9.72 -6.96 6.34
N ARG A 43 -9.11 -7.72 5.42
CA ARG A 43 -9.19 -7.45 3.99
C ARG A 43 -10.62 -7.56 3.45
N VAL A 44 -11.37 -8.58 3.87
CA VAL A 44 -12.76 -8.79 3.42
C VAL A 44 -13.68 -7.71 3.98
N LEU A 45 -13.57 -7.39 5.28
CA LEU A 45 -14.40 -6.36 5.90
C LEU A 45 -14.10 -4.95 5.36
N ALA A 46 -12.83 -4.66 5.03
CA ALA A 46 -12.47 -3.43 4.34
C ALA A 46 -13.12 -3.30 2.95
N GLN A 47 -13.36 -4.43 2.26
CA GLN A 47 -14.07 -4.45 0.98
C GLN A 47 -15.59 -4.33 1.13
N GLU A 48 -16.19 -4.94 2.15
CA GLU A 48 -17.63 -4.82 2.42
C GLU A 48 -18.02 -3.42 2.93
N GLY A 49 -17.14 -2.77 3.69
CA GLY A 49 -17.36 -1.40 4.18
C GLY A 49 -17.19 -0.32 3.12
N GLU A 50 -16.70 -0.65 1.92
CA GLU A 50 -16.49 0.35 0.89
C GLU A 50 -17.80 0.72 0.19
N SER A 51 -18.18 2.00 0.25
CA SER A 51 -19.36 2.50 -0.44
C SER A 51 -19.23 2.27 -1.96
N PRO A 52 -20.25 1.71 -2.64
CA PRO A 52 -20.21 1.51 -4.10
C PRO A 52 -20.05 2.82 -4.87
N LEU A 53 -20.47 3.95 -4.29
CA LEU A 53 -20.24 5.29 -4.84
C LEU A 53 -18.75 5.64 -4.94
N ARG A 54 -17.94 5.14 -4.00
CA ARG A 54 -16.49 5.37 -3.98
C ARG A 54 -15.80 4.59 -5.09
N THR A 55 -16.17 3.32 -5.27
CA THR A 55 -15.68 2.48 -6.37
C THR A 55 -16.04 3.07 -7.74
N LEU A 56 -17.29 3.46 -7.92
CA LEU A 56 -17.73 4.13 -9.16
C LEU A 56 -17.03 5.49 -9.34
N GLY A 57 -16.87 6.25 -8.26
CA GLY A 57 -16.15 7.52 -8.25
C GLY A 57 -14.70 7.37 -8.72
N ARG A 58 -14.00 6.30 -8.33
CA ARG A 58 -12.62 6.04 -8.81
C ARG A 58 -12.57 5.82 -10.32
N VAL A 59 -13.49 5.01 -10.85
CA VAL A 59 -13.57 4.73 -12.28
C VAL A 59 -13.88 6.00 -13.07
N LEU A 60 -14.88 6.77 -12.63
CA LEU A 60 -15.22 8.05 -13.24
C LEU A 60 -14.06 9.05 -13.18
N TYR A 61 -13.37 9.14 -12.04
CA TYR A 61 -12.23 10.03 -11.86
C TYR A 61 -11.08 9.69 -12.81
N VAL A 62 -10.67 8.42 -12.86
CA VAL A 62 -9.59 7.97 -13.76
C VAL A 62 -10.00 8.20 -15.22
N SER A 63 -11.25 7.92 -15.57
CA SER A 63 -11.77 8.16 -16.91
C SER A 63 -11.70 9.65 -17.29
N ALA A 64 -12.08 10.54 -16.36
CA ALA A 64 -11.97 11.99 -16.55
C ALA A 64 -10.51 12.45 -16.68
N CYS A 65 -9.57 11.87 -15.92
CA CYS A 65 -8.14 12.18 -16.03
C CYS A 65 -7.59 11.78 -17.41
N VAL A 66 -7.92 10.59 -17.90
CA VAL A 66 -7.51 10.13 -19.24
C VAL A 66 -8.09 11.05 -20.33
N LEU A 67 -9.35 11.45 -20.21
CA LEU A 67 -9.95 12.41 -21.15
C LEU A 67 -9.27 13.77 -21.07
N PHE A 68 -8.96 14.29 -19.89
CA PHE A 68 -8.25 15.55 -19.73
C PHE A 68 -6.84 15.48 -20.34
N ASP A 69 -6.08 14.45 -20.00
CA ASP A 69 -4.70 14.24 -20.48
C ASP A 69 -4.64 13.99 -21.99
N GLY A 70 -5.57 13.21 -22.51
CA GLY A 70 -5.62 12.85 -23.92
C GLY A 70 -6.24 13.91 -24.81
N LEU A 71 -7.30 14.59 -24.37
CA LEU A 71 -8.05 15.56 -25.19
C LEU A 71 -7.58 17.00 -24.93
N ILE A 72 -7.53 17.44 -23.68
CA ILE A 72 -7.27 18.85 -23.35
C ILE A 72 -5.79 19.17 -23.45
N LEU A 73 -4.94 18.31 -22.89
CA LEU A 73 -3.48 18.53 -22.89
C LEU A 73 -2.90 18.43 -24.31
N THR A 74 -3.38 17.52 -25.15
CA THR A 74 -2.90 17.39 -26.54
C THR A 74 -3.33 18.54 -27.45
N GLU A 75 -4.34 19.34 -27.08
CA GLU A 75 -4.67 20.56 -27.80
C GLU A 75 -3.56 21.61 -27.73
N VAL A 76 -2.72 21.60 -26.68
CA VAL A 76 -1.61 22.56 -26.50
C VAL A 76 -0.65 22.54 -27.69
N PRO A 77 -0.05 21.39 -28.08
CA PRO A 77 0.81 21.36 -29.25
C PRO A 77 0.05 21.60 -30.56
N VAL A 78 -1.23 21.21 -30.65
CA VAL A 78 -2.03 21.43 -31.86
C VAL A 78 -2.23 22.93 -32.12
N ARG A 79 -2.57 23.71 -31.08
CA ARG A 79 -2.77 25.17 -31.19
C ARG A 79 -1.45 25.93 -31.36
N MET A 80 -0.35 25.45 -30.79
CA MET A 80 0.99 26.06 -30.95
C MET A 80 1.73 25.65 -32.23
N GLY A 81 1.04 25.03 -33.21
CA GLY A 81 1.64 24.69 -34.51
C GLY A 81 2.61 23.51 -34.49
N LYS A 82 2.50 22.63 -33.47
CA LYS A 82 3.25 21.36 -33.37
C LYS A 82 4.78 21.51 -33.36
N THR A 83 5.27 22.62 -32.85
CA THR A 83 6.72 22.89 -32.70
C THR A 83 7.36 22.01 -31.63
N THR A 84 8.67 21.78 -31.68
CA THR A 84 9.40 21.01 -30.65
C THR A 84 9.18 21.57 -29.24
N PHE A 85 9.09 22.91 -29.13
CA PHE A 85 8.81 23.58 -27.87
C PHE A 85 7.42 23.24 -27.31
N SER A 86 6.39 23.12 -28.17
CA SER A 86 5.05 22.79 -27.70
C SER A 86 4.92 21.34 -27.23
N TRP A 87 5.69 20.42 -27.82
CA TRP A 87 5.84 19.04 -27.32
C TRP A 87 6.58 18.98 -25.99
N LEU A 88 7.64 19.77 -25.81
CA LEU A 88 8.33 19.90 -24.52
C LEU A 88 7.40 20.47 -23.44
N LEU A 89 6.64 21.50 -23.77
CA LEU A 89 5.66 22.10 -22.87
C LEU A 89 4.57 21.08 -22.48
N LEU A 90 4.05 20.32 -23.45
CA LEU A 90 3.10 19.24 -23.18
C LEU A 90 3.68 18.21 -22.19
N ALA A 91 4.92 17.76 -22.41
CA ALA A 91 5.55 16.78 -21.53
C ALA A 91 5.65 17.30 -20.08
N VAL A 92 6.06 18.56 -19.89
CA VAL A 92 6.12 19.18 -18.56
C VAL A 92 4.74 19.27 -17.93
N LEU A 93 3.73 19.74 -18.67
CA LEU A 93 2.36 19.87 -18.18
C LEU A 93 1.75 18.51 -17.83
N LEU A 94 2.02 17.47 -18.62
CA LEU A 94 1.54 16.12 -18.37
C LEU A 94 2.13 15.55 -17.07
N VAL A 95 3.44 15.72 -16.85
CA VAL A 95 4.08 15.28 -15.59
C VAL A 95 3.46 15.99 -14.39
N LEU A 96 3.22 17.30 -14.49
CA LEU A 96 2.57 18.06 -13.42
C LEU A 96 1.12 17.60 -13.18
N ALA A 97 0.35 17.39 -14.26
CA ALA A 97 -1.02 16.91 -14.20
C ALA A 97 -1.09 15.54 -13.52
N ILE A 98 -0.27 14.58 -13.94
CA ILE A 98 -0.23 13.23 -13.35
C ILE A 98 0.13 13.29 -11.86
N LYS A 99 1.11 14.12 -11.46
CA LYS A 99 1.47 14.27 -10.05
C LYS A 99 0.30 14.81 -9.23
N PHE A 100 -0.38 15.85 -9.73
CA PHE A 100 -1.53 16.45 -9.05
C PHE A 100 -2.73 15.48 -9.00
N GLN A 101 -3.03 14.79 -10.10
CA GLN A 101 -4.08 13.78 -10.17
C GLN A 101 -3.82 12.64 -9.19
N ARG A 102 -2.58 12.16 -9.08
CA ARG A 102 -2.21 11.10 -8.13
C ARG A 102 -2.40 11.54 -6.68
N GLU A 103 -1.97 12.75 -6.34
CA GLU A 103 -2.11 13.29 -4.98
C GLU A 103 -3.58 13.54 -4.61
N TYR A 104 -4.37 14.07 -5.54
CA TYR A 104 -5.80 14.24 -5.35
C TYR A 104 -6.53 12.90 -5.23
N TYR A 105 -6.20 11.93 -6.10
CA TYR A 105 -6.75 10.59 -6.05
C TYR A 105 -6.48 9.91 -4.71
N GLY A 106 -5.24 10.00 -4.22
CA GLY A 106 -4.88 9.53 -2.88
C GLY A 106 -5.79 10.18 -1.84
N ARG A 107 -5.79 11.50 -1.71
CA ARG A 107 -6.58 12.17 -0.66
C ARG A 107 -8.08 11.89 -0.69
N TRP A 108 -8.67 11.72 -1.88
CA TRP A 108 -10.13 11.57 -2.03
C TRP A 108 -10.59 10.10 -2.00
N PHE A 109 -9.74 9.18 -2.44
CA PHE A 109 -10.09 7.76 -2.60
C PHE A 109 -9.29 6.82 -1.71
N ASP A 110 -8.36 7.29 -0.88
CA ASP A 110 -7.57 6.45 0.03
C ASP A 110 -8.41 5.83 1.15
N VAL A 111 -8.59 4.50 1.08
CA VAL A 111 -9.41 3.75 2.03
C VAL A 111 -8.55 3.46 3.24
N ASP A 112 -8.84 4.14 4.35
CA ASP A 112 -8.27 3.84 5.67
C ASP A 112 -8.55 2.39 6.04
N THR A 113 -7.62 1.50 5.71
CA THR A 113 -7.70 0.07 6.05
C THR A 113 -7.26 -0.14 7.51
N ASP A 114 -6.57 0.84 8.08
CA ASP A 114 -5.99 0.83 9.43
C ASP A 114 -7.01 1.07 10.55
N LYS A 115 -8.27 1.39 10.22
CA LYS A 115 -9.31 1.70 11.22
C LYS A 115 -10.04 0.48 11.78
N ILE A 116 -9.78 -0.73 11.29
CA ILE A 116 -10.41 -1.94 11.82
C ILE A 116 -9.54 -2.50 12.96
N ASP A 117 -9.71 -1.91 14.14
CA ASP A 117 -9.09 -2.35 15.38
C ASP A 117 -9.94 -3.46 16.03
N PHE A 118 -9.41 -4.69 16.07
CA PHE A 118 -10.04 -5.84 16.72
C PHE A 118 -9.65 -5.96 18.21
N SER A 119 -8.86 -5.01 18.74
CA SER A 119 -8.39 -5.02 20.13
C SER A 119 -9.43 -4.49 21.14
N GLN A 120 -10.64 -4.14 20.68
CA GLN A 120 -11.71 -3.73 21.59
C GLN A 120 -12.47 -4.96 22.11
N PRO A 121 -12.71 -5.05 23.44
CA PRO A 121 -13.25 -6.23 24.10
C PRO A 121 -14.68 -6.58 23.69
#